data_AF-A0A7J9LI54-F1
#
_entry.id   AF-A0A7J9LI54-F1
#
_cell.length_a   1.000
_cell.length_b   1.000
_cell.length_c   1.000
_cell.angle_alpha   90.00
_cell.angle_beta   90.00
_cell.angle_gamma   90.00
#
_symmetry.space_group_name_H-M   'P 1'
#
loop_
_entity.id
_entity.type
_entity.pdbx_description
1 polymer ?
#
loop_
_entity_poly.entity_id
_entity_poly.type
_entity_poly.pdbx_seq_one_letter_code
_entity_poly.pdbx_strand_id
1 'polypeptide(L)'
;MQALGRFAVEEHNKNKKNDGDTSNPIKFSQVVRAEKQIVSGIKYFLTIEGMENGKKKTFDSIVLIKPWSKFKDKNLLSFSPIQ
;
A
#
# COMPACT_ATOMS: atom_id res chain seq x y z
N MET A 1 3.76 9.92 -5.23
CA MET A 1 2.86 8.74 -5.18
C MET A 1 3.61 7.42 -5.22
N GLN A 2 4.57 7.21 -6.13
CA GLN A 2 5.32 5.95 -6.24
C GLN A 2 5.95 5.46 -4.91
N ALA A 3 6.52 6.36 -4.10
CA ALA A 3 7.06 6.01 -2.78
C ALA A 3 5.99 5.52 -1.78
N LEU A 4 4.76 6.05 -1.85
CA LEU A 4 3.65 5.57 -1.01
C LEU A 4 3.14 4.21 -1.49
N GLY A 5 3.14 3.97 -2.80
CA GLY A 5 2.82 2.66 -3.36
C GLY A 5 3.84 1.60 -2.96
N ARG A 6 5.16 1.92 -3.02
CA ARG A 6 6.22 1.04 -2.51
C ARG A 6 6.01 0.71 -1.03
N PHE A 7 5.79 1.73 -0.21
CA PHE A 7 5.50 1.55 1.20
C PHE A 7 4.29 0.64 1.44
N ALA A 8 3.20 0.82 0.69
CA ALA A 8 2.00 0.00 0.85
C ALA A 8 2.28 -1.48 0.54
N VAL A 9 3.03 -1.77 -0.52
CA VAL A 9 3.42 -3.15 -0.86
C VAL A 9 4.36 -3.75 0.19
N GLU A 10 5.35 -2.98 0.64
CA GLU A 10 6.31 -3.41 1.67
C GLU A 10 5.62 -3.72 3.00
N GLU A 11 4.74 -2.83 3.47
CA GLU A 11 4.02 -3.01 4.74
C GLU A 11 3.03 -4.17 4.64
N HIS A 12 2.36 -4.36 3.51
CA HIS A 12 1.49 -5.52 3.27
C HIS A 12 2.27 -6.85 3.32
N ASN A 13 3.41 -6.93 2.62
CA ASN A 13 4.25 -8.13 2.63
C ASN A 13 4.80 -8.43 4.03
N LYS A 14 5.17 -7.38 4.78
CA LYS A 14 5.61 -7.50 6.18
C LYS A 14 4.49 -8.00 7.09
N ASN A 15 3.27 -7.48 6.95
CA ASN A 15 2.11 -7.92 7.72
C ASN A 15 1.78 -9.39 7.43
N LYS A 16 1.71 -9.78 6.15
CA LYS A 16 1.55 -11.19 5.73
C LYS A 16 2.58 -12.11 6.41
N LYS A 17 3.86 -11.73 6.37
CA LYS A 17 4.92 -12.51 7.00
C LYS A 17 4.74 -12.65 8.52
N ASN A 18 4.31 -11.59 9.20
CA ASN A 18 4.05 -11.60 10.64
C ASN A 18 2.85 -12.48 11.00
N ASP A 19 1.84 -12.53 10.12
CA ASP A 19 0.65 -13.37 10.26
C ASP A 19 0.89 -14.85 9.91
N GLY A 20 2.13 -15.21 9.54
CA GLY A 20 2.50 -16.58 9.17
C GLY A 20 2.11 -16.98 7.74
N ASP A 21 1.68 -16.03 6.91
CA ASP A 21 1.40 -16.28 5.49
C ASP A 21 2.73 -16.55 4.74
N THR A 22 2.78 -17.70 4.07
CA THR A 22 3.94 -18.17 3.28
C THR A 22 3.80 -17.88 1.78
N SER A 23 2.74 -17.16 1.37
CA SER A 23 2.54 -16.74 -0.01
C SER A 23 3.68 -15.84 -0.48
N ASN A 24 3.99 -15.91 -1.78
CA ASN A 24 5.09 -15.15 -2.34
C ASN A 24 4.84 -13.64 -2.21
N PRO A 25 5.89 -12.84 -1.90
CA PRO A 25 5.76 -11.41 -1.73
C PRO A 25 5.40 -10.74 -3.06
N ILE A 26 4.58 -9.70 -2.96
CA ILE A 26 4.25 -8.85 -4.10
C ILE A 26 5.46 -7.96 -4.41
N LYS A 27 5.91 -7.95 -5.66
CA LYS A 27 6.93 -7.01 -6.14
C LYS A 27 6.23 -5.76 -6.67
N PHE A 28 6.53 -4.60 -6.08
CA PHE A 28 6.01 -3.33 -6.55
C PHE A 28 6.45 -3.06 -7.99
N SER A 29 5.53 -2.64 -8.86
CA SER A 29 5.85 -2.14 -10.20
C SER A 29 5.65 -0.62 -10.26
N GLN A 30 4.41 -0.16 -10.12
CA GLN A 30 4.08 1.27 -10.20
C GLN A 30 2.71 1.58 -9.59
N VAL A 31 2.50 2.84 -9.22
CA VAL A 31 1.17 3.40 -8.96
C VAL A 31 0.56 3.83 -10.29
N VAL A 32 -0.63 3.32 -10.63
CA VAL A 32 -1.36 3.63 -11.87
C VAL A 32 -2.50 4.62 -11.66
N ARG A 33 -3.03 4.75 -10.44
CA ARG A 33 -3.99 5.79 -10.04
C ARG A 33 -3.69 6.24 -8.62
N ALA A 34 -3.89 7.53 -8.35
CA ALA A 34 -3.75 8.09 -7.02
C ALA A 34 -4.74 9.22 -6.77
N GLU A 35 -5.46 9.12 -5.67
CA GLU A 35 -6.37 10.15 -5.17
C GLU A 35 -6.03 10.47 -3.71
N LYS A 36 -6.39 11.67 -3.26
CA LYS A 36 -6.16 12.13 -1.89
C LYS A 36 -7.45 12.64 -1.27
N GLN A 37 -7.62 12.39 0.02
CA GLN A 37 -8.69 12.95 0.82
C GLN A 37 -8.11 13.55 2.10
N ILE A 38 -8.50 14.79 2.38
CA ILE A 38 -8.15 15.49 3.62
C ILE A 38 -9.18 15.12 4.68
N VAL A 39 -8.68 14.70 5.83
CA VAL A 39 -9.43 14.35 7.05
C VAL A 39 -8.67 14.93 8.25
N SER A 40 -8.77 14.35 9.44
CA SER A 40 -7.72 14.45 10.46
C SER A 40 -6.49 13.66 9.99
N GLY A 41 -5.91 14.05 8.84
CA GLY A 41 -4.92 13.31 8.04
C GLY A 41 -5.02 13.54 6.56
N ILE A 42 -4.15 12.86 5.83
CA ILE A 42 -4.27 12.71 4.39
C ILE A 42 -4.37 11.22 4.11
N LYS A 43 -5.55 10.78 3.64
CA LYS A 43 -5.69 9.45 3.03
C LYS A 43 -5.24 9.53 1.58
N TYR A 44 -4.38 8.62 1.17
CA TYR A 44 -4.01 8.37 -0.20
C TYR A 44 -4.65 7.07 -0.65
N PHE A 45 -5.54 7.14 -1.61
CA PHE A 45 -6.15 6.01 -2.29
C PHE A 45 -5.30 5.73 -3.52
N LEU A 46 -4.57 4.61 -3.51
CA LEU A 46 -3.65 4.25 -4.58
C LEU A 46 -4.10 2.97 -5.24
N THR A 47 -4.18 2.98 -6.56
CA THR A 47 -4.23 1.76 -7.35
C THR A 47 -2.80 1.43 -7.79
N ILE A 48 -2.31 0.27 -7.37
CA ILE A 48 -0.94 -0.18 -7.50
C ILE A 48 -0.90 -1.40 -8.41
N GLU A 49 -0.03 -1.35 -9.41
CA GLU A 49 0.36 -2.50 -10.18
C GLU A 49 1.57 -3.18 -9.53
N GLY A 50 1.49 -4.49 -9.37
CA GLY A 50 2.54 -5.32 -8.79
C GLY A 50 2.63 -6.68 -9.47
N MET A 51 3.69 -7.43 -9.14
CA MET A 51 3.89 -8.78 -9.64
C MET A 51 3.86 -9.78 -8.48
N GLU A 52 2.97 -10.76 -8.56
CA GLU A 52 2.82 -11.85 -7.59
C GLU A 52 2.86 -13.17 -8.37
N ASN A 53 3.74 -14.10 -7.98
CA ASN A 53 3.95 -15.37 -8.69
C ASN A 53 4.25 -15.22 -10.19
N GLY A 54 5.01 -14.17 -10.56
CA GLY A 54 5.33 -13.87 -11.96
C GLY A 54 4.16 -13.32 -12.79
N LYS A 55 2.98 -13.14 -12.18
CA LYS A 55 1.81 -12.55 -12.83
C LYS A 55 1.62 -11.11 -12.39
N LYS A 56 1.37 -10.23 -13.36
CA LYS A 56 0.98 -8.85 -13.09
C LYS A 56 -0.43 -8.83 -12.48
N LYS A 57 -0.59 -8.10 -11.38
CA LYS A 57 -1.85 -7.91 -10.66
C LYS A 57 -1.97 -6.46 -10.23
N THR A 58 -3.21 -6.03 -10.00
CA THR A 58 -3.52 -4.68 -9.54
C THR A 58 -4.17 -4.75 -8.18
N PHE A 59 -3.85 -3.77 -7.33
CA PHE A 59 -4.28 -3.71 -5.94
C PHE A 59 -4.74 -2.30 -5.61
N ASP A 60 -5.83 -2.19 -4.87
CA ASP A 60 -6.18 -0.95 -4.21
C ASP A 60 -5.55 -0.90 -2.83
N SER A 61 -5.10 0.29 -2.43
CA SER A 61 -4.54 0.52 -1.11
C SER A 61 -4.93 1.88 -0.56
N ILE A 62 -5.03 1.95 0.77
CA ILE A 62 -5.30 3.19 1.49
C ILE A 62 -4.15 3.44 2.46
N VAL A 63 -3.41 4.52 2.25
CA VAL A 63 -2.34 4.96 3.15
C VAL A 63 -2.76 6.23 3.87
N LEU A 64 -2.74 6.22 5.20
CA LEU A 64 -3.02 7.40 6.03
C LEU A 64 -1.72 8.02 6.52
N ILE A 65 -1.54 9.31 6.23
CA ILE A 65 -0.46 10.13 6.79
C ILE A 65 -1.05 11.13 7.78
N LYS A 66 -0.41 11.26 8.95
CA LYS A 66 -0.72 12.30 9.94
C LYS A 66 0.51 13.22 10.12
N PRO A 67 0.65 14.27 9.29
CA PRO A 67 1.87 15.11 9.28
C PRO A 67 2.13 15.85 10.59
N TRP A 68 1.08 16.15 11.37
CA TRP A 68 1.20 16.82 12.67
C TRP A 68 1.50 15.85 13.82
N SER A 69 1.51 14.53 13.59
CA SER A 69 1.93 13.57 14.62
C SER A 69 3.43 13.72 14.89
N LYS A 70 3.85 13.59 16.15
CA LYS A 70 5.25 13.74 16.57
C LYS A 70 6.21 12.86 15.78
N PHE A 71 5.76 11.69 15.31
CA PHE A 71 6.57 10.73 14.55
C PHE A 71 6.28 10.72 13.05
N LYS A 72 5.48 11.68 12.54
CA LYS A 72 5.03 11.74 11.13
C LYS A 72 4.44 10.40 10.68
N ASP A 73 3.45 9.94 11.44
CA ASP A 73 2.85 8.60 11.27
C ASP A 73 2.37 8.37 9.84
N LYS A 74 2.73 7.21 9.31
CA LYS A 74 2.32 6.71 8.00
C LYS A 74 1.88 5.26 8.17
N ASN A 75 0.61 4.98 7.91
CA ASN A 75 -0.01 3.68 8.17
C ASN A 75 -0.70 3.15 6.92
N LEU A 76 -0.53 1.85 6.65
CA LEU A 76 -1.34 1.12 5.67
C LEU A 76 -2.66 0.72 6.33
N LEU A 77 -3.78 1.29 5.87
CA LEU A 77 -5.11 0.99 6.42
C LEU A 77 -5.78 -0.18 5.70
N SER A 78 -5.52 -0.33 4.40
CA SER A 78 -6.11 -1.37 3.58
C SER A 78 -5.22 -1.66 2.38
N PHE A 79 -5.18 -2.92 1.98
CA PHE A 79 -4.51 -3.40 0.78
C PHE A 79 -5.29 -4.63 0.27
N SER A 80 -5.86 -4.54 -0.93
CA SER A 80 -6.70 -5.60 -1.49
C SER A 80 -6.51 -5.71 -3.00
N PRO A 81 -6.57 -6.93 -3.59
CA PRO A 81 -6.59 -7.08 -5.04
C PRO A 81 -7.83 -6.40 -5.64
N ILE A 82 -7.67 -5.80 -6.81
CA ILE A 82 -8.80 -5.36 -7.63
C ILE A 82 -9.29 -6.58 -8.40
N GLN A 83 -10.57 -6.93 -8.20
CA GLN A 83 -11.22 -8.05 -8.85
C GLN A 83 -11.72 -7.66 -10.25
#